data_AF-A0A1H0X694-F1
#
_entry.id   AF-A0A1H0X694-F1
#
_cell.length_a   1.000
_cell.length_b   1.000
_cell.length_c   1.000
_cell.angle_alpha   90.00
_cell.angle_beta   90.00
_cell.angle_gamma   90.00
#
_symmetry.space_group_name_H-M   'P 1'
#
loop_
_entity.id
_entity.type
_entity.pdbx_description
1 polymer ?
#
loop_
_entity_poly.entity_id
_entity_poly.type
_entity_poly.pdbx_seq_one_letter_code
_entity_poly.pdbx_strand_id
1 'polypeptide(L)'
;MKTLIRLLVVCSFALLPLQNTQAKKHIHINKFFSIGLNLGNNTSYNGSIYLYGPTNISSYFGPGGSSYGPLTAGTYYVNMYISAPGTHTFTFNGQSVTTSEGHATFSNVSITSTVFAFVN
;
A
#
# COMPACT_ATOMS: atom_id res chain seq x y z
N MET A 1 -9.70 72.67 14.66
CA MET A 1 -10.37 71.37 14.45
C MET A 1 -10.07 70.69 13.10
N LYS A 2 -8.99 71.01 12.37
CA LYS A 2 -8.67 70.37 11.07
C LYS A 2 -7.39 69.52 11.08
N THR A 3 -6.60 69.58 12.14
CA THR A 3 -5.31 68.88 12.26
C THR A 3 -5.40 67.52 12.97
N LEU A 4 -6.40 67.32 13.85
CA LEU A 4 -6.61 66.05 14.56
C LEU A 4 -7.18 64.92 13.67
N ILE A 5 -7.93 65.26 12.62
CA ILE A 5 -8.54 64.27 11.72
C ILE A 5 -7.51 63.64 10.76
N ARG A 6 -6.42 64.36 10.44
CA ARG A 6 -5.39 63.84 9.53
C ARG A 6 -4.46 62.81 10.17
N LEU A 7 -4.32 62.82 11.49
CA LEU A 7 -3.47 61.87 12.21
C LEU A 7 -4.13 60.49 12.37
N LEU A 8 -5.47 60.45 12.38
CA LEU A 8 -6.24 59.21 12.56
C LEU A 8 -6.36 58.38 11.29
N VAL A 9 -6.18 58.98 10.11
CA VAL A 9 -6.26 58.28 8.81
C VAL A 9 -4.94 57.60 8.44
N VAL A 10 -3.81 58.02 9.04
CA VAL A 10 -2.49 57.44 8.74
C VAL A 10 -2.22 56.16 9.54
N CYS A 11 -2.89 55.96 10.68
CA CYS A 11 -2.72 54.75 11.50
C CYS A 11 -3.46 53.50 10.97
N SER A 12 -4.35 53.64 9.98
CA SER A 12 -5.12 52.50 9.44
C SER A 12 -4.41 51.71 8.34
N PHE A 13 -3.24 52.17 7.87
CA PHE A 13 -2.46 51.49 6.84
C PHE A 13 -1.28 50.66 7.38
N ALA A 14 -1.05 50.68 8.69
CA ALA A 14 -0.09 49.79 9.33
C ALA A 14 -0.84 48.53 9.80
N LEU A 15 -0.36 47.36 9.39
CA LEU A 15 -0.80 46.02 9.79
C LEU A 15 -1.90 45.38 8.95
N LEU A 16 -1.58 45.07 7.69
CA LEU A 16 -1.79 43.72 7.21
C LEU A 16 -0.65 43.37 6.24
N PRO A 17 0.48 42.78 6.69
CA PRO A 17 1.15 41.85 5.81
C PRO A 17 0.15 40.72 5.58
N LEU A 18 -0.61 40.79 4.47
CA LEU A 18 -1.16 39.59 3.85
C LEU A 18 0.06 38.72 3.55
N GLN A 19 0.42 37.89 4.51
CA GLN A 19 1.17 36.70 4.25
C GLN A 19 0.29 35.94 3.27
N ASN A 20 0.57 36.08 1.98
CA ASN A 20 0.29 35.07 0.98
C ASN A 20 1.15 33.85 1.34
N THR A 21 0.87 33.27 2.50
CA THR A 21 1.14 31.89 2.76
C THR A 21 0.19 31.19 1.81
N GLN A 22 0.65 30.93 0.59
CA GLN A 22 0.15 29.78 -0.12
C GLN A 22 0.26 28.65 0.90
N ALA A 23 -0.88 28.29 1.50
CA ALA A 23 -1.05 26.95 1.99
C ALA A 23 -0.81 26.10 0.75
N LYS A 24 0.44 25.69 0.54
CA LYS A 24 0.73 24.43 -0.11
C LYS A 24 0.03 23.43 0.78
N LYS A 25 -1.28 23.27 0.55
CA LYS A 25 -1.96 22.03 0.78
C LYS A 25 -1.12 21.10 -0.06
N HIS A 26 -0.14 20.47 0.57
CA HIS A 26 0.18 19.12 0.26
C HIS A 26 -1.17 18.42 0.40
N ILE A 27 -1.92 18.44 -0.70
CA ILE A 27 -2.81 17.36 -1.02
C ILE A 27 -1.79 16.22 -1.15
N HIS A 28 -1.43 15.63 -0.01
CA HIS A 28 -1.42 14.19 0.04
C HIS A 28 -2.78 13.87 -0.52
N ILE A 29 -2.79 13.55 -1.82
CA ILE A 29 -3.88 12.82 -2.42
C ILE A 29 -3.78 11.54 -1.58
N ASN A 30 -4.49 11.54 -0.45
CA ASN A 30 -4.76 10.35 0.32
C ASN A 30 -5.26 9.42 -0.76
N LYS A 31 -4.43 8.43 -1.11
CA LYS A 31 -4.72 7.42 -2.10
C LYS A 31 -6.13 6.94 -1.75
N PHE A 32 -7.14 7.40 -2.49
CA PHE A 32 -8.53 6.96 -2.31
C PHE A 32 -8.66 5.46 -2.59
N PHE A 33 -7.58 4.84 -3.06
CA PHE A 33 -7.44 3.42 -3.28
C PHE A 33 -6.19 2.88 -2.56
N SER A 34 -6.41 2.04 -1.55
CA SER A 34 -5.36 1.22 -0.94
C SER A 34 -5.28 -0.11 -1.69
N ILE A 35 -4.12 -0.44 -2.25
CA ILE A 35 -3.88 -1.76 -2.84
C ILE A 35 -3.62 -2.73 -1.70
N GLY A 36 -4.47 -3.74 -1.52
CA GLY A 36 -4.28 -4.80 -0.54
C GLY A 36 -3.68 -6.08 -1.13
N LEU A 37 -3.23 -6.95 -0.25
CA LEU A 37 -2.91 -8.35 -0.50
C LEU A 37 -3.86 -9.20 0.36
N ASN A 38 -4.72 -9.99 -0.27
CA ASN A 38 -5.53 -10.98 0.43
C ASN A 38 -4.93 -12.37 0.23
N LEU A 39 -4.65 -13.05 1.33
CA LEU A 39 -4.13 -14.41 1.36
C LEU A 39 -5.25 -15.36 1.74
N GLY A 40 -5.38 -16.45 1.00
CA GLY A 40 -6.17 -17.61 1.38
C GLY A 40 -5.29 -18.85 1.45
N ASN A 41 -5.67 -19.78 2.32
CA ASN A 41 -4.96 -21.04 2.48
C ASN A 41 -5.96 -22.14 2.77
N ASN A 42 -6.18 -22.99 1.77
CA ASN A 42 -7.13 -24.08 1.84
C ASN A 42 -6.50 -25.36 2.39
N THR A 43 -5.25 -25.30 2.83
CA THR A 43 -4.57 -26.40 3.52
C THR A 43 -4.76 -26.29 5.04
N SER A 44 -4.44 -27.35 5.77
CA SER A 44 -4.37 -27.35 7.23
C SER A 44 -3.02 -26.86 7.80
N TYR A 45 -2.10 -26.45 6.93
CA TYR A 45 -0.72 -26.10 7.30
C TYR A 45 -0.49 -24.59 7.26
N ASN A 46 0.60 -24.15 7.86
CA ASN A 46 1.01 -22.75 7.80
C ASN A 46 1.87 -22.50 6.55
N GLY A 47 1.86 -21.27 6.07
CA GLY A 47 2.70 -20.81 4.99
C GLY A 47 3.27 -19.43 5.24
N SER A 48 4.09 -18.98 4.30
CA SER A 48 4.62 -17.63 4.29
C SER A 48 4.67 -17.08 2.86
N ILE A 49 4.61 -15.76 2.76
CA ILE A 49 4.72 -15.04 1.50
C ILE A 49 5.69 -13.88 1.65
N TYR A 50 6.50 -13.69 0.62
CA TYR A 50 7.47 -12.62 0.52
C TYR A 50 7.27 -11.89 -0.81
N LEU A 51 7.00 -10.60 -0.73
CA LEU A 51 6.87 -9.71 -1.89
C LEU A 51 8.08 -8.78 -1.86
N TYR A 52 8.82 -8.77 -2.96
CA TYR A 52 9.96 -7.89 -3.20
C TYR A 52 9.63 -6.94 -4.33
N GLY A 53 9.64 -5.64 -4.07
CA GLY A 53 9.26 -4.62 -5.04
C GLY A 53 9.15 -3.23 -4.40
N PRO A 54 8.28 -2.36 -4.92
CA PRO A 54 8.08 -1.01 -4.37
C PRO A 54 7.71 -0.98 -2.88
N THR A 55 7.06 -2.02 -2.37
CA THR A 55 6.75 -2.18 -0.94
C THR A 55 7.01 -3.62 -0.54
N ASN A 56 8.11 -3.87 0.17
CA ASN A 56 8.45 -5.22 0.59
C ASN A 56 7.50 -5.69 1.70
N ILE A 57 6.96 -6.90 1.56
CA ILE A 57 6.15 -7.56 2.58
C ILE A 57 6.74 -8.94 2.85
N SER A 58 6.80 -9.30 4.12
CA SER A 58 7.04 -10.67 4.59
C SER A 58 5.93 -11.00 5.57
N SER A 59 5.19 -12.08 5.33
CA SER A 59 4.16 -12.49 6.26
C SER A 59 3.97 -14.00 6.34
N TYR A 60 3.52 -14.45 7.51
CA TYR A 60 3.03 -15.80 7.76
C TYR A 60 1.51 -15.83 7.67
N PHE A 61 0.97 -16.94 7.18
CA PHE A 61 -0.47 -17.18 7.12
C PHE A 61 -0.80 -18.61 7.53
N GLY A 62 -1.88 -18.79 8.29
CA GLY A 62 -2.42 -20.09 8.66
C GLY A 62 -3.58 -20.53 7.77
N PRO A 63 -4.29 -21.61 8.11
CA PRO A 63 -5.51 -22.03 7.43
C PRO A 63 -6.58 -20.93 7.38
N GLY A 64 -7.33 -20.87 6.28
CA GLY A 64 -8.34 -19.84 6.04
C GLY A 64 -7.76 -18.69 5.23
N GLY A 65 -7.19 -17.68 5.90
CA GLY A 65 -6.63 -16.51 5.21
C GLY A 65 -6.21 -15.35 6.10
N SER A 66 -5.69 -14.29 5.48
CA SER A 66 -5.22 -13.05 6.12
C SER A 66 -5.14 -11.91 5.10
N SER A 67 -5.10 -10.66 5.54
CA SER A 67 -4.98 -9.50 4.64
C SER A 67 -3.85 -8.56 5.08
N TYR A 68 -3.09 -8.05 4.10
CA TYR A 68 -1.93 -7.16 4.28
C TYR A 68 -1.99 -5.96 3.35
N GLY A 69 -1.25 -4.92 3.70
CA GLY A 69 -1.12 -3.71 2.90
C GLY A 69 -1.02 -2.45 3.78
N PRO A 70 -0.99 -1.26 3.16
CA PRO A 70 -1.10 -1.02 1.72
C PRO A 70 0.15 -1.44 0.92
N LEU A 71 -0.06 -1.89 -0.31
CA LEU A 71 0.98 -2.07 -1.33
C LEU A 71 1.10 -0.82 -2.20
N THR A 72 2.30 -0.59 -2.73
CA THR A 72 2.53 0.40 -3.78
C THR A 72 2.43 -0.27 -5.14
N ALA A 73 1.75 0.37 -6.10
CA ALA A 73 1.65 -0.17 -7.44
C ALA A 73 3.05 -0.31 -8.07
N GLY A 74 3.26 -1.38 -8.83
CA GLY A 74 4.50 -1.63 -9.55
C GLY A 74 4.76 -3.11 -9.76
N THR A 75 5.99 -3.44 -10.15
CA THR A 75 6.38 -4.81 -10.46
C THR A 75 7.03 -5.48 -9.26
N TYR A 76 6.62 -6.72 -9.00
CA TYR A 76 7.05 -7.50 -7.85
C TYR A 76 7.67 -8.84 -8.25
N TYR A 77 8.61 -9.28 -7.43
CA TYR A 77 9.05 -10.66 -7.34
C TYR A 77 8.43 -11.26 -6.08
N VAL A 78 7.78 -12.42 -6.19
CA VAL A 78 6.99 -13.00 -5.10
C VAL A 78 7.41 -14.44 -4.86
N ASN A 79 7.67 -14.78 -3.60
CA ASN A 79 7.85 -16.16 -3.18
C ASN A 79 6.73 -16.53 -2.20
N MET A 80 6.14 -17.70 -2.41
CA MET A 80 5.17 -18.30 -1.50
C MET A 80 5.68 -19.65 -1.03
N TYR A 81 5.51 -19.96 0.24
CA TYR A 81 5.93 -21.22 0.88
C TYR A 81 4.77 -21.79 1.68
N ILE A 82 4.69 -23.11 1.76
CA ILE A 82 3.81 -23.85 2.66
C ILE A 82 4.60 -24.96 3.33
N SER A 83 4.34 -25.23 4.61
CA SER A 83 4.96 -26.35 5.34
C SER A 83 4.26 -27.70 5.08
N ALA A 84 3.32 -27.75 4.14
CA ALA A 84 2.55 -28.94 3.82
C ALA A 84 3.36 -29.92 2.96
N PRO A 85 3.30 -31.23 3.25
CA PRO A 85 3.82 -32.25 2.36
C PRO A 85 2.88 -32.47 1.18
N GLY A 86 3.45 -32.75 0.01
CA GLY A 86 2.69 -33.11 -1.18
C GLY A 86 2.73 -32.03 -2.26
N THR A 87 1.91 -32.24 -3.29
CA THR A 87 1.80 -31.30 -4.41
C THR A 87 0.75 -30.26 -4.09
N HIS A 88 1.13 -28.99 -4.19
CA HIS A 88 0.26 -27.85 -3.94
C HIS A 88 0.21 -26.92 -5.14
N THR A 89 -0.92 -26.25 -5.31
CA THR A 89 -1.09 -25.18 -6.29
C THR A 89 -1.05 -23.84 -5.59
N PHE A 90 -0.01 -23.08 -5.87
CA PHE A 90 0.15 -21.69 -5.45
C PHE A 90 -0.42 -20.80 -6.53
N THR A 91 -1.24 -19.84 -6.15
CA THR A 91 -1.79 -18.84 -7.05
C THR A 91 -1.45 -17.46 -6.52
N PHE A 92 -0.94 -16.57 -7.36
CA PHE A 92 -0.71 -15.17 -7.04
C PHE A 92 -1.18 -14.30 -8.20
N ASN A 93 -2.12 -13.37 -7.92
CA ASN A 93 -2.65 -12.42 -8.90
C ASN A 93 -3.14 -13.10 -10.20
N GLY A 94 -3.81 -14.26 -10.07
CA GLY A 94 -4.34 -15.05 -11.20
C GLY A 94 -3.32 -15.93 -11.92
N GLN A 95 -2.02 -15.85 -11.59
CA GLN A 95 -1.00 -16.78 -12.08
C GLN A 95 -0.90 -17.96 -11.12
N SER A 96 -0.73 -19.18 -11.63
CA SER A 96 -0.65 -20.39 -10.82
C SER A 96 0.59 -21.22 -11.13
N VAL A 97 1.16 -21.83 -10.09
CA VAL A 97 2.28 -22.77 -10.15
C VAL A 97 1.92 -23.97 -9.27
N THR A 98 1.99 -25.18 -9.83
CA THR A 98 1.75 -26.43 -9.10
C THR A 98 3.07 -27.17 -8.93
N THR A 99 3.41 -27.53 -7.70
CA THR A 99 4.73 -28.06 -7.34
C THR A 99 4.67 -28.89 -6.07
N SER A 100 5.58 -29.88 -5.96
CA SER A 100 5.78 -30.70 -4.77
C SER A 100 6.87 -30.17 -3.83
N GLU A 101 7.52 -29.07 -4.16
CA GLU A 101 8.65 -28.50 -3.40
C GLU A 101 8.22 -27.61 -2.22
N GLY A 102 6.91 -27.51 -1.97
CA GLY A 102 6.36 -26.68 -0.88
C GLY A 102 6.53 -25.17 -1.09
N HIS A 103 6.93 -24.72 -2.28
CA HIS A 103 7.08 -23.30 -2.58
C HIS A 103 6.89 -22.98 -4.06
N ALA A 104 6.51 -21.75 -4.37
CA ALA A 104 6.43 -21.23 -5.73
C ALA A 104 6.95 -19.78 -5.81
N THR A 105 7.50 -19.47 -6.98
CA THR A 105 8.01 -18.13 -7.30
C THR A 105 7.24 -17.54 -8.47
N PHE A 106 6.85 -16.27 -8.34
CA PHE A 106 6.24 -15.47 -9.39
C PHE A 106 7.14 -14.27 -9.67
N SER A 107 7.67 -14.21 -10.89
CA SER A 107 8.56 -13.12 -11.30
C SER A 107 7.81 -12.09 -12.14
N ASN A 108 8.21 -10.83 -12.01
CA ASN A 108 7.69 -9.71 -12.80
C ASN A 108 6.16 -9.53 -12.72
N VAL A 109 5.57 -9.71 -11.53
CA VAL A 109 4.13 -9.55 -11.34
C VAL A 109 3.79 -8.07 -11.22
N SER A 110 3.00 -7.56 -12.17
CA SER A 110 2.49 -6.19 -12.12
C SER A 110 1.29 -6.10 -11.17
N ILE A 111 1.42 -5.27 -10.13
CA ILE A 111 0.38 -4.97 -9.15
C ILE A 111 -0.11 -3.53 -9.39
N THR A 112 -1.36 -3.39 -9.82
CA THR A 112 -2.02 -2.08 -10.03
C THR A 112 -3.32 -1.93 -9.24
N SER A 113 -3.82 -3.03 -8.67
CA SER A 113 -5.03 -3.11 -7.84
C SER A 113 -4.83 -4.16 -6.75
N THR A 114 -5.75 -4.25 -5.79
CA THR A 114 -5.74 -5.31 -4.76
C THR A 114 -5.53 -6.68 -5.42
N VAL A 115 -4.61 -7.45 -4.84
CA VAL A 115 -4.22 -8.78 -5.34
C VAL A 115 -4.64 -9.86 -4.37
N PHE A 116 -4.78 -11.07 -4.92
CA PHE A 116 -5.12 -12.25 -4.16
C PHE A 116 -4.03 -13.30 -4.34
N ALA A 117 -3.70 -14.00 -3.25
CA ALA A 117 -2.83 -15.15 -3.28
C ALA A 117 -3.47 -16.31 -2.54
N PHE A 118 -3.29 -17.53 -3.05
CA PHE A 118 -3.90 -18.73 -2.51
C PHE A 118 -2.93 -19.91 -2.53
N VAL A 119 -3.05 -20.80 -1.56
CA VAL A 119 -2.46 -22.15 -1.60
C VAL A 119 -3.57 -23.18 -1.45
N ASN A 120 -3.56 -24.19 -2.33
CA ASN A 120 -4.44 -25.36 -2.29
C ASN A 120 -3.59 -26.63 -2.30
#